data_AF-A0A7V7DTE0-F1
#
_entry.id   AF-A0A7V7DTE0-F1
#
_cell.length_a   1.000
_cell.length_b   1.000
_cell.length_c   1.000
_cell.angle_alpha   90.00
_cell.angle_beta   90.00
_cell.angle_gamma   90.00
#
_symmetry.space_group_name_H-M   'P 1'
#
loop_
_entity.id
_entity.type
_entity.pdbx_description
1 polymer ?
#
loop_
_entity_poly.entity_id
_entity_poly.type
_entity_poly.pdbx_seq_one_letter_code
_entity_poly.pdbx_strand_id
1 'polypeptide(L)'
;MHCVIMTVEGFVLFDATYDQGVHVERGIPPFESKAFAEGLMRDITLIFFRPSGKLTGSALSADGGLICRYETGSETVEDVLVNVDDSWNIRQYRNGELERFITAGGDRTDGKKDDPFIPLQLELTAYGEYGYSLHLRLIEAKRLTDEAR
;
A
#
# COMPACT_ATOMS: atom_id res chain seq x y z
N MET A 1 8.05 11.04 1.17
CA MET A 1 7.90 9.78 1.96
C MET A 1 9.28 9.18 2.16
N HIS A 2 9.56 8.61 3.33
CA HIS A 2 10.80 7.87 3.60
C HIS A 2 10.43 6.42 3.94
N CYS A 3 11.12 5.46 3.34
CA CYS A 3 10.85 4.04 3.51
C CYS A 3 12.17 3.31 3.79
N VAL A 4 12.16 2.47 4.82
CA VAL A 4 13.29 1.61 5.17
C VAL A 4 12.78 0.19 5.33
N ILE A 5 13.46 -0.76 4.67
CA ILE A 5 13.29 -2.19 4.94
C ILE A 5 14.56 -2.69 5.61
N MET A 6 14.38 -3.29 6.78
CA MET A 6 15.47 -3.84 7.57
C MET A 6 15.09 -5.21 8.13
N THR A 7 16.11 -6.01 8.44
CA THR A 7 15.92 -7.21 9.27
C THR A 7 15.62 -6.81 10.71
N VAL A 8 15.12 -7.76 11.52
CA VAL A 8 14.80 -7.52 12.93
C VAL A 8 16.05 -7.16 13.75
N GLU A 9 17.24 -7.60 13.30
CA GLU A 9 18.54 -7.27 13.89
C GLU A 9 19.05 -5.88 13.51
N GLY A 10 18.31 -5.13 12.67
CA GLY A 10 18.67 -3.77 12.26
C GLY A 10 19.55 -3.70 11.01
N PHE A 11 19.70 -4.79 10.25
CA PHE A 11 20.43 -4.75 8.99
C PHE A 11 19.56 -4.13 7.89
N VAL A 12 19.97 -2.96 7.38
CA VAL A 12 19.23 -2.22 6.34
C VAL A 12 19.40 -2.90 4.98
N LEU A 13 18.30 -3.40 4.45
CA LEU A 13 18.21 -4.02 3.12
C LEU A 13 17.91 -2.97 2.04
N PHE A 14 17.13 -1.95 2.40
CA PHE A 14 16.66 -0.88 1.51
C PHE A 14 16.38 0.39 2.31
N ASP A 15 16.79 1.54 1.78
CA ASP A 15 16.51 2.88 2.28
C ASP A 15 16.26 3.79 1.07
N ALA A 16 15.06 4.38 1.00
CA ALA A 16 14.70 5.27 -0.08
C ALA A 16 13.76 6.38 0.34
N THR A 17 13.90 7.51 -0.32
CA THR A 17 12.97 8.64 -0.26
C THR A 17 12.15 8.72 -1.54
N TYR A 18 10.92 9.21 -1.40
CA TYR A 18 10.04 9.54 -2.52
C TYR A 18 9.61 11.00 -2.42
N ASP A 19 10.10 11.80 -3.37
CA ASP A 19 9.73 13.19 -3.62
C ASP A 19 9.82 13.46 -5.14
N GLN A 20 8.67 13.48 -5.81
CA GLN A 20 8.54 13.54 -7.28
C GLN A 20 9.29 12.45 -8.08
N GLY A 21 9.86 11.46 -7.38
CA GLY A 21 10.67 10.37 -7.92
C GLY A 21 11.27 9.57 -6.76
N VAL A 22 11.74 8.36 -7.05
CA VAL A 22 12.38 7.50 -6.04
C VAL A 22 13.87 7.77 -6.01
N HIS A 23 14.39 8.07 -4.83
CA HIS A 23 15.82 8.17 -4.57
C HIS A 23 16.24 7.08 -3.59
N VAL A 24 17.07 6.15 -4.05
CA VAL A 24 17.58 5.05 -3.23
C VAL A 24 18.88 5.50 -2.57
N GLU A 25 18.84 5.67 -1.25
CA GLU A 25 20.01 6.03 -0.43
C GLU A 25 20.89 4.80 -0.18
N ARG A 26 20.26 3.63 -0.01
CA ARG A 26 20.94 2.35 0.19
C ARG A 26 20.08 1.19 -0.30
N GLY A 27 20.70 0.20 -0.92
CA GLY A 27 20.08 -1.07 -1.27
C GLY A 27 21.12 -2.17 -1.37
N ILE A 28 20.76 -3.40 -1.00
CA ILE A 28 21.49 -4.61 -1.39
C ILE A 28 20.72 -5.32 -2.52
N PRO A 29 21.33 -6.17 -3.36
CA PRO A 29 20.58 -6.93 -4.36
C PRO A 29 19.39 -7.70 -3.73
N PRO A 30 18.18 -7.66 -4.31
CA PRO A 30 17.78 -6.97 -5.54
C PRO A 30 17.34 -5.50 -5.35
N PHE A 31 17.28 -4.99 -4.12
CA PHE A 31 16.82 -3.65 -3.75
C PHE A 31 17.68 -2.49 -4.27
N GLU A 32 18.93 -2.75 -4.69
CA GLU A 32 19.78 -1.76 -5.36
C GLU A 32 19.31 -1.47 -6.81
N SER A 33 18.52 -2.37 -7.41
CA SER A 33 17.97 -2.14 -8.75
C SER A 33 16.98 -1.00 -8.69
N LYS A 34 17.30 0.10 -9.40
CA LYS A 34 16.42 1.27 -9.49
C LYS A 34 15.00 0.89 -9.92
N ALA A 35 14.85 0.00 -10.90
CA ALA A 35 13.53 -0.43 -11.38
C ALA A 35 12.74 -1.20 -10.31
N PHE A 36 13.41 -2.06 -9.55
CA PHE A 36 12.78 -2.80 -8.45
C PHE A 36 12.39 -1.85 -7.31
N ALA A 37 13.31 -0.96 -6.90
CA ALA A 37 13.05 0.06 -5.89
C ALA A 37 11.88 0.98 -6.27
N GLU A 38 11.81 1.41 -7.53
CA GLU A 38 10.70 2.20 -8.05
C GLU A 38 9.37 1.43 -8.05
N GLY A 39 9.39 0.14 -8.37
CA GLY A 39 8.23 -0.75 -8.25
C GLY A 39 7.74 -0.84 -6.81
N LEU A 40 8.64 -1.22 -5.90
CA LEU A 40 8.35 -1.36 -4.48
C LEU A 40 7.82 -0.06 -3.85
N MET A 41 8.42 1.09 -4.13
CA MET A 41 7.96 2.37 -3.58
C MET A 41 6.59 2.78 -4.13
N ARG A 42 6.27 2.46 -5.38
CA ARG A 42 4.92 2.62 -5.94
C ARG A 42 3.93 1.71 -5.22
N ASP A 43 4.32 0.48 -4.95
CA ASP A 43 3.51 -0.51 -4.25
C ASP A 43 3.23 -0.10 -2.78
N ILE A 44 4.23 0.43 -2.06
CA ILE A 44 4.06 1.03 -0.72
C ILE A 44 3.16 2.27 -0.79
N THR A 45 3.28 3.09 -1.83
CA THR A 45 2.43 4.27 -2.01
C THR A 45 0.97 3.85 -2.22
N LEU A 46 0.72 2.85 -3.07
CA LEU A 46 -0.60 2.29 -3.34
C LEU A 46 -1.26 1.72 -2.08
N ILE A 47 -0.47 1.15 -1.17
CA ILE A 47 -0.95 0.60 0.11
C ILE A 47 -1.38 1.71 1.08
N PHE A 48 -0.55 2.74 1.29
CA PHE A 48 -0.73 3.66 2.42
C PHE A 48 -1.38 4.99 2.06
N PHE A 49 -1.48 5.33 0.77
CA PHE A 49 -2.07 6.60 0.34
C PHE A 49 -3.33 6.37 -0.47
N ARG A 50 -4.26 7.32 -0.35
CA ARG A 50 -5.42 7.40 -1.22
C ARG A 50 -4.96 7.50 -2.69
N PRO A 51 -5.64 6.82 -3.63
CA PRO A 51 -5.42 7.03 -5.06
C PRO A 51 -5.40 8.53 -5.42
N SER A 52 -4.35 8.98 -6.12
CA SER A 52 -4.16 10.38 -6.49
C SER A 52 -5.05 10.83 -7.66
N GLY A 53 -5.71 9.88 -8.31
CA GLY A 53 -6.55 10.08 -9.49
C GLY A 53 -7.94 10.63 -9.21
N LYS A 54 -8.70 10.81 -10.29
CA LYS A 54 -10.08 11.28 -10.23
C LYS A 54 -11.00 10.14 -9.82
N LEU A 55 -11.84 10.37 -8.81
CA LEU A 55 -12.96 9.47 -8.50
C LEU A 55 -13.98 9.53 -9.66
N THR A 56 -14.19 8.41 -10.35
CA THR A 56 -15.09 8.30 -11.50
C THR A 56 -16.34 7.46 -11.22
N GLY A 57 -16.33 6.68 -10.15
CA GLY A 57 -17.50 5.93 -9.72
C GLY A 57 -17.45 5.56 -8.24
N SER A 58 -18.62 5.37 -7.65
CA SER A 58 -18.79 4.84 -6.31
C SER A 58 -20.09 4.04 -6.20
N ALA A 59 -20.07 2.92 -5.50
CA ALA A 59 -21.25 2.07 -5.30
C ALA A 59 -21.16 1.31 -3.97
N LEU A 60 -22.29 0.75 -3.54
CA LEU A 60 -22.29 -0.25 -2.47
C LEU A 60 -22.16 -1.65 -3.09
N SER A 61 -21.35 -2.51 -2.49
CA SER A 61 -21.31 -3.93 -2.79
C SER A 61 -22.58 -4.63 -2.30
N ALA A 62 -22.81 -5.86 -2.75
CA ALA A 62 -23.96 -6.66 -2.30
C ALA A 62 -23.98 -6.85 -0.77
N ASP A 63 -22.80 -6.87 -0.15
CA ASP A 63 -22.62 -7.05 1.30
C ASP A 63 -22.57 -5.71 2.06
N GLY A 64 -22.86 -4.60 1.39
CA GLY A 64 -22.92 -3.26 2.01
C GLY A 64 -21.58 -2.53 2.12
N GLY A 65 -20.50 -3.10 1.62
CA GLY A 65 -19.19 -2.42 1.54
C GLY A 65 -19.20 -1.28 0.52
N LEU A 66 -18.35 -0.27 0.72
CA LEU A 66 -18.20 0.85 -0.22
C LEU A 66 -17.12 0.54 -1.25
N ILE A 67 -17.49 0.62 -2.54
CA ILE A 67 -16.55 0.52 -3.66
C ILE A 67 -16.37 1.92 -4.25
N CYS A 68 -15.12 2.33 -4.49
CA CYS A 68 -14.75 3.56 -5.16
C CYS A 68 -13.79 3.26 -6.30
N ARG A 69 -14.04 3.82 -7.49
CA ARG A 69 -13.21 3.68 -8.68
C ARG A 69 -12.49 4.99 -9.00
N TYR A 70 -11.18 4.91 -9.20
CA TYR A 70 -10.32 6.02 -9.52
C TYR A 70 -9.62 5.81 -10.87
N GLU A 71 -9.53 6.86 -11.67
CA GLU A 71 -8.66 6.92 -12.85
C GLU A 71 -7.38 7.66 -12.47
N THR A 72 -6.26 6.93 -12.36
CA THR A 72 -4.97 7.44 -11.84
C THR A 72 -3.92 7.68 -12.94
N GLY A 73 -4.24 7.36 -14.19
CA GLY A 73 -3.42 7.62 -15.37
C GLY A 73 -4.20 7.29 -16.65
N SER A 74 -3.57 7.46 -17.82
CA SER A 74 -4.22 7.29 -19.13
C SER A 74 -4.93 5.93 -19.30
N GLU A 75 -4.38 4.89 -18.68
CA GLU A 75 -4.87 3.51 -18.79
C GLU A 75 -4.77 2.76 -17.44
N THR A 76 -4.74 3.50 -16.33
CA THR A 76 -4.62 2.93 -14.97
C THR A 76 -5.86 3.24 -14.17
N VAL A 77 -6.49 2.19 -13.64
CA VAL A 77 -7.70 2.24 -12.84
C VAL A 77 -7.45 1.57 -11.51
N GLU A 78 -7.88 2.21 -10.42
CA GLU A 78 -7.79 1.69 -9.07
C GLU A 78 -9.18 1.58 -8.45
N ASP A 79 -9.57 0.36 -8.10
CA ASP A 79 -10.78 0.08 -7.34
C ASP A 79 -10.42 -0.14 -5.88
N VAL A 80 -11.01 0.66 -5.00
CA VAL A 80 -10.88 0.56 -3.54
C VAL A 80 -12.20 0.05 -2.98
N LEU A 81 -12.19 -1.11 -2.34
CA LEU A 81 -13.33 -1.67 -1.61
C LEU A 81 -13.04 -1.63 -0.11
N VAL A 82 -13.91 -0.98 0.65
CA VAL A 82 -13.92 -1.00 2.11
C VAL A 82 -15.15 -1.77 2.57
N ASN A 83 -14.94 -2.87 3.28
CA ASN A 83 -16.00 -3.73 3.80
C ASN A 83 -16.60 -3.14 5.08
N VAL A 84 -17.73 -3.72 5.51
CA VAL A 84 -18.45 -3.29 6.72
C VAL A 84 -17.64 -3.54 8.01
N ASP A 85 -16.70 -4.48 7.97
CA ASP A 85 -15.80 -4.83 9.08
C ASP A 85 -14.48 -4.03 9.09
N ASP A 86 -14.42 -2.93 8.33
CA ASP A 86 -13.24 -2.08 8.09
C ASP A 86 -12.08 -2.76 7.34
N SER A 87 -12.18 -4.05 7.00
CA SER A 87 -11.23 -4.68 6.07
C SER A 87 -11.37 -4.05 4.69
N TRP A 88 -10.27 -4.01 3.94
CA TRP A 88 -10.27 -3.38 2.64
C TRP A 88 -9.41 -4.12 1.63
N ASN A 89 -9.70 -3.89 0.36
CA ASN A 89 -8.85 -4.34 -0.73
C ASN A 89 -8.74 -3.27 -1.81
N ILE A 90 -7.60 -3.28 -2.50
CA ILE A 90 -7.33 -2.43 -3.65
C ILE A 90 -7.02 -3.33 -4.84
N ARG A 91 -7.68 -3.08 -5.97
CA ARG A 91 -7.35 -3.69 -7.26
C ARG A 91 -6.86 -2.60 -8.20
N GLN A 92 -5.63 -2.71 -8.66
CA GLN A 92 -5.10 -1.83 -9.70
C GLN A 92 -5.08 -2.57 -11.03
N TYR A 93 -5.66 -1.94 -12.03
CA TYR A 93 -5.70 -2.43 -13.39
C TYR A 93 -4.85 -1.52 -14.30
N ARG A 94 -4.09 -2.13 -15.20
CA ARG A 94 -3.41 -1.46 -16.31
C ARG A 94 -3.90 -2.07 -17.60
N ASN A 95 -4.39 -1.25 -18.53
CA ASN A 95 -4.93 -1.72 -19.82
C ASN A 95 -6.04 -2.78 -19.67
N GLY A 96 -6.78 -2.72 -18.55
CA GLY A 96 -7.83 -3.69 -18.22
C GLY A 96 -7.34 -4.98 -17.55
N GLU A 97 -6.02 -5.19 -17.45
CA GLU A 97 -5.44 -6.35 -16.76
C GLU A 97 -5.14 -6.03 -15.30
N LEU A 98 -5.37 -6.99 -14.40
CA LEU A 98 -5.07 -6.84 -12.98
C LEU A 98 -3.56 -6.86 -12.76
N GLU A 99 -2.99 -5.72 -12.36
CA GLU A 99 -1.55 -5.54 -12.15
C GLU A 99 -1.17 -5.66 -10.67
N ARG A 100 -2.04 -5.16 -9.77
CA ARG A 100 -1.86 -5.28 -8.31
C ARG A 100 -3.15 -5.68 -7.63
N PHE A 101 -3.04 -6.55 -6.63
CA PHE A 101 -4.11 -6.83 -5.70
C PHE A 101 -3.59 -6.73 -4.26
N ILE A 102 -4.27 -5.92 -3.46
CA ILE A 102 -3.93 -5.69 -2.06
C ILE A 102 -5.12 -6.08 -1.21
N THR A 103 -4.88 -6.79 -0.13
CA THR A 103 -5.85 -7.04 0.94
C THR A 103 -5.26 -6.59 2.26
N ALA A 104 -6.11 -6.00 3.10
CA ALA A 104 -5.72 -5.57 4.42
C ALA A 104 -6.86 -5.82 5.40
N GLY A 105 -6.50 -6.31 6.58
CA GLY A 105 -7.48 -6.69 7.59
C GLY A 105 -6.81 -7.15 8.88
N GLY A 106 -7.58 -7.91 9.66
CA GLY A 106 -7.19 -8.41 10.96
C GLY A 106 -8.08 -7.87 12.07
N ASP A 107 -8.09 -8.56 13.20
CA ASP A 107 -8.87 -8.15 14.36
C ASP A 107 -8.38 -6.79 14.87
N ARG A 108 -9.31 -5.88 15.21
CA ARG A 108 -8.93 -4.60 15.81
C ARG A 108 -8.16 -4.88 17.10
N THR A 109 -6.90 -4.48 17.17
CA THR A 109 -6.19 -4.35 18.44
C THR A 109 -6.80 -3.17 19.19
N ASP A 110 -7.77 -3.46 20.07
CA ASP A 110 -8.08 -2.73 21.32
C ASP A 110 -8.28 -1.20 21.28
N GLY A 111 -8.38 -0.61 20.09
CA GLY A 111 -8.65 0.80 19.88
C GLY A 111 -10.13 1.13 20.09
N LYS A 112 -10.40 2.32 20.63
CA LYS A 112 -11.76 2.85 20.74
C LYS A 112 -12.38 2.92 19.33
N LYS A 113 -13.72 2.95 19.26
CA LYS A 113 -14.49 2.98 18.00
C LYS A 113 -14.08 4.14 17.07
N ASP A 114 -13.44 5.17 17.61
CA ASP A 114 -12.99 6.38 16.90
C ASP A 114 -11.50 6.35 16.49
N ASP A 115 -10.74 5.30 16.82
CA ASP A 115 -9.35 5.18 16.36
C ASP A 115 -9.30 4.73 14.88
N PRO A 116 -8.40 5.30 14.06
CA PRO A 116 -8.20 4.88 12.68
C PRO A 116 -7.91 3.38 12.63
N PHE A 117 -8.59 2.66 11.73
CA PHE A 117 -8.30 1.25 11.50
C PHE A 117 -6.88 1.10 10.94
N ILE A 118 -5.99 0.47 11.72
CA ILE A 118 -4.66 0.07 11.27
C ILE A 118 -4.69 -1.45 11.09
N PRO A 119 -4.53 -1.96 9.85
CA PRO A 119 -4.60 -3.39 9.60
C PRO A 119 -3.45 -4.13 10.30
N LEU A 120 -3.76 -5.26 10.94
CA LEU A 120 -2.74 -6.14 11.53
C LEU A 120 -1.98 -6.95 10.48
N GLN A 121 -2.64 -7.20 9.34
CA GLN A 121 -2.10 -7.97 8.24
C GLN A 121 -2.38 -7.25 6.94
N LEU A 122 -1.38 -7.21 6.09
CA LEU A 122 -1.47 -6.69 4.74
C LEU A 122 -0.78 -7.63 3.78
N GLU A 123 -1.46 -7.94 2.68
CA GLU A 123 -0.89 -8.71 1.60
C GLU A 123 -0.99 -7.90 0.31
N LEU A 124 0.13 -7.80 -0.41
CA LEU A 124 0.18 -7.27 -1.77
C LEU A 124 0.63 -8.38 -2.69
N THR A 125 -0.06 -8.55 -3.80
CA THR A 125 0.38 -9.40 -4.91
C THR A 125 0.58 -8.52 -6.15
N ALA A 126 1.79 -8.55 -6.67
CA ALA A 126 2.17 -7.96 -7.94
C ALA A 126 2.18 -9.04 -9.03
N TYR A 127 1.40 -8.84 -10.08
CA TYR A 127 1.34 -9.74 -11.23
C TYR A 127 2.34 -9.32 -12.33
N GLY A 128 2.65 -10.23 -13.25
CA GLY A 128 3.54 -10.00 -14.39
C GLY A 128 4.82 -10.84 -14.37
N GLU A 129 5.76 -10.53 -15.26
CA GLU A 129 7.00 -11.31 -15.50
C GLU A 129 7.89 -11.44 -14.25
N TYR A 130 7.92 -10.39 -13.42
CA TYR A 130 8.64 -10.37 -12.14
C TYR A 130 7.69 -10.27 -10.96
N GLY A 131 6.55 -10.97 -11.05
CA GLY A 131 5.53 -10.98 -10.02
C GLY A 131 6.07 -11.41 -8.66
N TYR A 132 5.56 -10.80 -7.60
CA TYR A 132 5.98 -11.06 -6.23
C TYR A 132 4.84 -10.80 -5.26
N SER A 133 4.97 -11.28 -4.03
CA SER A 133 4.03 -11.00 -2.96
C SER A 133 4.74 -10.43 -1.73
N LEU A 134 4.13 -9.44 -1.11
CA LEU A 134 4.52 -8.92 0.20
C LEU A 134 3.51 -9.39 1.22
N HIS A 135 3.98 -10.07 2.27
CA HIS A 135 3.17 -10.41 3.43
C HIS A 135 3.70 -9.63 4.62
N LEU A 136 2.91 -8.65 5.06
CA LEU A 136 3.27 -7.72 6.12
C LEU A 136 2.40 -8.00 7.34
N ARG A 137 3.05 -8.08 8.50
CA ARG A 137 2.38 -8.14 9.80
C ARG A 137 2.76 -6.89 10.57
N LEU A 138 1.75 -6.24 11.15
CA LEU A 138 1.99 -5.11 12.02
C LEU A 138 2.80 -5.56 13.24
N ILE A 139 3.95 -4.94 13.46
CA ILE A 139 4.75 -5.13 14.68
C ILE A 139 4.42 -4.02 15.69
N GLU A 140 4.38 -2.78 15.23
CA GLU A 140 4.06 -1.62 16.06
C GLU A 140 3.46 -0.50 15.18
N ALA A 141 2.48 0.23 15.72
CA ALA A 141 2.02 1.49 15.16
C ALA A 141 2.09 2.57 16.23
N LYS A 142 2.76 3.69 15.92
CA LYS A 142 2.85 4.86 16.80
C LYS A 142 2.21 6.04 16.11
N ARG A 143 1.28 6.70 16.80
CA ARG A 143 0.80 8.01 16.36
C ARG A 143 1.91 9.03 16.54
N LEU A 144 2.29 9.70 15.46
CA LEU A 144 3.18 10.84 15.55
C LEU A 144 2.38 12.02 16.13
N THR A 145 2.72 12.44 17.34
CA THR A 145 2.29 13.73 17.91
C THR A 145 3.26 14.81 17.46
N ASP A 146 2.78 16.02 17.19
CA ASP A 146 3.55 17.17 16.65
C ASP A 146 4.62 17.74 17.62
N GLU A 147 5.41 16.90 18.30
CA GLU A 147 6.46 17.32 19.25
C GLU A 147 7.89 17.19 18.71
N ALA A 148 8.08 17.04 17.40
CA ALA A 148 9.42 17.05 16.81
C ALA A 148 9.46 17.97 15.58
N ARG A 149 9.69 19.25 15.82
CA ARG A 149 10.17 20.22 14.83
C ARG A 149 11.38 20.96 15.36
#